data_AF-A0A968FVY4-F1
#
_entry.id   AF-A0A968FVY4-F1
#
_cell.length_a   1.000
_cell.length_b   1.000
_cell.length_c   1.000
_cell.angle_alpha   90.00
_cell.angle_beta   90.00
_cell.angle_gamma   90.00
#
_symmetry.space_group_name_H-M   'P 1'
#
loop_
_entity.id
_entity.type
_entity.pdbx_description
1 polymer ?
#
loop_
_entity_poly.entity_id
_entity_poly.type
_entity_poly.pdbx_seq_one_letter_code
_entity_poly.pdbx_strand_id
1 'polypeptide(L)' 'MDRDLLPPGTGLSFSSPETANEHPIASAIFQVSGVQSVWILGNEIQVCKDEKVRWG' A
#
# COMPACT_ATOMS: atom_id res chain seq x y z
N MET A 1 -7.99 18.15 -6.77
CA MET A 1 -9.08 17.52 -6.01
C MET A 1 -8.50 16.30 -5.36
N ASP A 2 -8.40 16.30 -4.04
CA ASP A 2 -8.07 15.10 -3.28
C ASP A 2 -9.21 14.11 -3.49
N ARG A 3 -8.89 12.97 -4.09
CA ARG A 3 -9.84 11.92 -4.38
C ARG A 3 -9.67 10.86 -3.31
N ASP A 4 -10.74 10.56 -2.61
CA ASP A 4 -10.72 9.50 -1.60
C ASP A 4 -10.31 8.18 -2.27
N LEU A 5 -9.26 7.53 -1.75
CA LEU A 5 -8.80 6.23 -2.24
C LEU A 5 -9.77 5.13 -1.81
N LEU A 6 -10.35 5.29 -0.63
CA LEU A 6 -11.33 4.40 -0.03
C LEU A 6 -12.46 5.19 0.64
N PRO A 7 -13.67 4.61 0.74
CA PRO A 7 -14.74 5.20 1.52
C PRO A 7 -14.32 5.50 2.97
N PRO A 8 -14.81 6.60 3.58
CA PRO A 8 -14.53 6.92 4.97
C PRO A 8 -14.87 5.76 5.92
N GLY A 9 -13.98 5.48 6.87
CA GLY A 9 -14.16 4.36 7.83
C GLY A 9 -13.82 2.98 7.27
N THR A 10 -13.27 2.89 6.06
CA THR A 10 -12.76 1.65 5.49
C THR A 10 -11.24 1.67 5.38
N GLY A 11 -10.64 0.48 5.43
CA GLY A 11 -9.21 0.29 5.27
C GLY A 11 -8.91 -1.05 4.62
N LEU A 12 -7.89 -1.07 3.78
CA LEU A 12 -7.36 -2.28 3.17
C LEU A 12 -5.92 -2.48 3.63
N SER A 13 -5.60 -3.70 4.05
CA SER A 13 -4.24 -4.07 4.44
C SER A 13 -3.78 -5.25 3.60
N PHE A 14 -2.53 -5.16 3.16
CA PHE A 14 -1.90 -6.15 2.31
C PHE A 14 -0.55 -6.50 2.92
N SER A 15 -0.36 -7.78 3.24
CA SER A 15 0.88 -8.31 3.82
C SER A 15 1.74 -9.07 2.81
N SER A 16 1.22 -9.31 1.60
CA SER A 16 1.98 -9.88 0.51
C SER A 16 1.49 -9.38 -0.85
N PRO A 17 2.34 -9.44 -1.90
CA PRO A 17 1.94 -9.08 -3.26
C PRO A 17 0.72 -9.89 -3.76
N GLU A 18 0.59 -11.16 -3.35
CA GLU A 18 -0.51 -12.03 -3.78
C GLU A 18 -1.86 -11.51 -3.29
N THR A 19 -1.91 -11.02 -2.05
CA THR A 19 -3.12 -10.41 -1.46
C THR A 19 -3.46 -9.06 -2.09
N ALA A 20 -2.49 -8.41 -2.74
CA ALA A 20 -2.63 -7.09 -3.33
C ALA A 20 -2.94 -7.10 -4.83
N ASN A 21 -2.94 -8.27 -5.49
CA ASN A 21 -3.08 -8.40 -6.94
C ASN A 21 -4.36 -7.77 -7.51
N GLU A 22 -5.45 -7.79 -6.74
CA GLU A 22 -6.74 -7.23 -7.16
C GLU A 22 -6.86 -5.73 -6.91
N HIS A 23 -5.91 -5.13 -6.16
CA HIS A 23 -5.91 -3.70 -5.85
C HIS A 23 -4.78 -2.98 -6.60
N PRO A 24 -5.06 -2.26 -7.69
CA PRO A 24 -4.04 -1.79 -8.64
C PRO A 24 -2.97 -0.92 -7.99
N ILE A 25 -3.33 -0.06 -7.03
CA ILE A 25 -2.38 0.77 -6.30
C ILE A 25 -1.49 -0.07 -5.38
N ALA A 26 -2.06 -1.05 -4.68
CA ALA A 26 -1.28 -1.87 -3.75
C ALA A 26 -0.32 -2.78 -4.53
N SER A 27 -0.82 -3.42 -5.61
CA SER A 27 -0.02 -4.20 -6.54
C SER A 27 1.17 -3.39 -7.09
N ALA A 28 0.94 -2.14 -7.54
CA ALA A 28 2.01 -1.28 -8.02
C ALA A 28 3.04 -0.94 -6.93
N ILE A 29 2.62 -0.70 -5.69
CA ILE A 29 3.54 -0.44 -4.57
C ILE A 29 4.40 -1.68 -4.27
N PHE A 30 3.82 -2.88 -4.31
CA PHE A 30 4.57 -4.13 -4.11
C PHE A 30 5.61 -4.44 -5.20
N GLN A 31 5.55 -3.77 -6.36
CA GLN A 31 6.63 -3.86 -7.36
C GLN A 31 7.90 -3.14 -6.93
N VAL A 32 7.83 -2.25 -5.93
CA VAL A 32 9.00 -1.59 -5.36
C VAL A 32 9.76 -2.58 -4.48
N SER A 33 11.01 -2.85 -4.86
CA SER A 33 11.86 -3.78 -4.13
C SER A 33 12.03 -3.36 -2.67
N GLY A 34 11.78 -4.30 -1.76
CA GLY A 34 11.89 -4.07 -0.32
C GLY A 34 10.60 -3.69 0.37
N VAL A 35 9.49 -3.47 -0.34
CA VAL A 35 8.18 -3.32 0.31
C VAL A 35 7.77 -4.65 0.94
N GLN A 36 7.34 -4.59 2.20
CA GLN A 36 6.89 -5.75 2.97
C GLN A 36 5.37 -5.72 3.19
N SER A 37 4.77 -4.55 3.34
CA SER A 37 3.33 -4.42 3.56
C SER A 37 2.82 -3.03 3.21
N VAL A 38 1.53 -2.97 2.85
CA VAL A 38 0.85 -1.76 2.41
C VAL A 38 -0.49 -1.66 3.13
N TRP A 39 -0.79 -0.49 3.67
CA TRP A 39 -2.10 -0.16 4.23
C TRP A 39 -2.66 1.06 3.53
N ILE A 40 -3.94 1.00 3.20
CA ILE A 40 -4.68 2.12 2.62
C ILE A 40 -5.80 2.43 3.59
N LEU A 41 -5.84 3.66 4.11
CA LEU A 41 -6.86 4.13 5.05
C LEU A 41 -7.41 5.47 4.56
N GLY A 42 -8.66 5.48 4.11
CA GLY A 42 -9.30 6.68 3.58
C GLY A 42 -8.52 7.27 2.39
N ASN A 43 -7.79 8.36 2.62
CA ASN A 43 -6.96 9.07 1.65
C ASN A 43 -5.44 8.88 1.88
N GLU A 44 -5.04 8.07 2.86
CA GLU A 44 -3.64 7.82 3.19
C GLU A 44 -3.19 6.43 2.75
N ILE A 45 -1.92 6.34 2.36
CA ILE A 45 -1.24 5.08 2.08
C ILE A 45 -0.03 5.01 2.98
N GLN A 46 0.04 3.94 3.77
CA GLN A 46 1.20 3.61 4.60
C GLN A 46 1.92 2.41 3.98
N VAL A 47 3.24 2.52 3.86
CA VAL A 47 4.07 1.47 3.29
C VAL A 47 5.15 1.11 4.29
N CYS A 48 5.20 -0.17 4.67
CA CYS A 48 6.32 -0.72 5.42
C CYS A 48 7.29 -1.38 4.44
N LYS A 49 8.56 -1.07 4.62
CA LYS A 49 9.66 -1.60 3.82
C LYS A 49 10.68 -2.27 4.74
N ASP A 50 11.51 -3.10 4.14
CA ASP A 50 12.69 -3.65 4.79
C ASP A 50 13.56 -2.53 5.38
N GLU A 51 14.11 -2.80 6.56
CA GLU A 51 14.95 -1.87 7.30
C GLU A 51 16.22 -1.48 6.52
N LYS A 52 16.73 -2.38 5.68
CA LYS A 52 17.94 -2.18 4.87
C LYS A 52 17.70 -1.29 3.66
N VAL A 53 16.45 -1.13 3.24
CA VAL A 53 16.07 -0.30 2.09
C VAL A 53 15.95 1.14 2.56
N ARG A 54 16.25 2.13 1.71
CA ARG A 54 16.12 3.55 2.03
C ARG A 54 14.99 4.14 1.20
N TRP A 55 14.20 5.03 1.79
CA TRP A 55 13.41 5.97 0.99
C TRP A 55 14.40 6.97 0.37
N GLY A 56 14.36 7.10 -0.95
CA GLY A 56 15.22 8.00 -1.72
C GLY A 56 14.58 9.37 -1.89
#